data_AF-A0A4U9HKD7-F1
#
_entry.id   AF-A0A4U9HKD7-F1
#
_cell.length_a   1.000
_cell.length_b   1.000
_cell.length_c   1.000
_cell.angle_alpha   90.00
_cell.angle_beta   90.00
_cell.angle_gamma   90.00
#
_symmetry.space_group_name_H-M   'P 1'
#
loop_
_entity.id
_entity.type
_entity.pdbx_description
1 polymer ?
#
loop_
_entity_poly.entity_id
_entity_poly.type
_entity_poly.pdbx_seq_one_letter_code
_entity_poly.pdbx_strand_id
1 'polypeptide(L)' 'MVECWGDDVPDGKVTDFRGAVKATADEVVVFSWIEYPSKQVRDEANGKMRSDPRMQEFGNEMPFDGARMIFGGFSTLLDE' A
#
# COMPACT_ATOMS: atom_id res chain seq x y z
N MET A 1 10.29 -5.44 -0.20
CA MET A 1 9.01 -4.94 -0.72
C MET A 1 8.24 -6.14 -1.23
N VAL A 2 6.97 -6.22 -0.89
CA VAL A 2 6.08 -7.32 -1.26
C VAL A 2 4.79 -6.71 -1.78
N GLU A 3 4.32 -7.20 -2.92
CA GLU A 3 3.08 -6.79 -3.58
C GLU A 3 2.26 -8.06 -3.85
N CYS A 4 1.05 -8.14 -3.31
CA CYS A 4 0.19 -9.32 -3.42
C CYS A 4 -1.11 -8.95 -4.14
N TRP A 5 -1.38 -9.60 -5.27
CA TRP A 5 -2.66 -9.50 -5.97
C TRP A 5 -3.74 -10.28 -5.21
N GLY A 6 -4.93 -9.72 -5.06
CA GLY A 6 -6.06 -10.40 -4.43
C GLY A 6 -6.45 -11.67 -5.19
N ASP A 7 -6.32 -12.82 -4.52
CA ASP A 7 -6.65 -14.14 -5.07
C ASP A 7 -7.97 -14.66 -4.47
N ASP A 8 -8.02 -14.86 -3.15
CA ASP A 8 -9.23 -15.23 -2.40
C ASP A 8 -9.54 -14.16 -1.33
N VAL A 9 -10.25 -13.10 -1.73
CA VAL A 9 -10.59 -11.95 -0.89
C VAL A 9 -12.12 -11.93 -0.65
N PRO A 10 -12.60 -12.40 0.52
CA PRO A 10 -14.03 -12.56 0.76
C PRO A 10 -14.73 -11.21 1.02
N ASP A 11 -15.99 -11.12 0.59
CA ASP A 11 -16.87 -10.00 0.90
C ASP A 11 -17.43 -10.12 2.34
N GLY A 12 -17.42 -9.01 3.06
CA GLY A 12 -17.91 -8.90 4.42
C GLY A 12 -19.31 -8.31 4.49
N LYS A 13 -19.90 -8.33 5.69
CA LYS A 13 -21.18 -7.64 5.97
C LYS A 13 -21.01 -6.32 6.71
N VAL A 14 -19.92 -6.18 7.46
CA VAL A 14 -19.61 -5.01 8.27
C VAL A 14 -18.33 -4.35 7.76
N THR A 15 -17.29 -5.14 7.53
CA THR A 15 -16.01 -4.70 6.97
C THR A 15 -15.41 -5.81 6.11
N ASP A 16 -14.65 -5.43 5.09
CA ASP A 16 -13.82 -6.29 4.25
C ASP A 16 -12.75 -5.45 3.55
N PHE A 17 -11.82 -6.12 2.85
CA PHE A 17 -10.72 -5.45 2.16
C PHE A 17 -11.18 -4.58 0.98
N ARG A 18 -12.21 -5.01 0.24
CA ARG A 18 -12.74 -4.25 -0.90
C ARG A 18 -13.36 -2.95 -0.42
N GLY A 19 -14.15 -3.00 0.66
CA GLY A 19 -14.75 -1.85 1.34
C GLY A 19 -13.71 -0.93 1.99
N ALA A 20 -12.60 -1.48 2.51
CA ALA A 20 -11.52 -0.69 3.12
C ALA A 20 -10.91 0.34 2.15
N VAL A 21 -10.82 -0.02 0.86
CA VAL A 21 -10.33 0.87 -0.22
C VAL A 21 -11.43 1.34 -1.16
N LYS A 22 -12.71 1.09 -0.84
CA LYS A 22 -13.87 1.42 -1.70
C LYS A 22 -13.67 0.94 -3.15
N ALA A 23 -13.24 -0.30 -3.33
CA ALA A 23 -13.01 -0.90 -4.64
C ALA A 23 -14.30 -0.98 -5.47
N THR A 24 -14.22 -0.66 -6.76
CA THR A 24 -15.30 -0.86 -7.72
C THR A 24 -15.33 -2.31 -8.24
N ALA A 25 -16.36 -2.66 -9.02
CA ALA A 25 -16.55 -4.03 -9.50
C ALA A 25 -15.45 -4.52 -10.46
N ASP A 26 -14.77 -3.59 -11.13
CA ASP A 26 -13.68 -3.81 -12.07
C ASP A 26 -12.27 -3.75 -11.44
N GLU A 27 -12.20 -3.57 -10.11
CA GLU A 27 -10.94 -3.45 -9.39
C GLU A 27 -10.65 -4.66 -8.50
N VAL A 28 -9.35 -4.93 -8.34
CA VAL A 28 -8.80 -5.95 -7.44
C VAL A 28 -7.97 -5.27 -6.35
N VAL A 29 -8.10 -5.76 -5.12
CA VAL A 29 -7.29 -5.29 -3.99
C VAL A 29 -5.86 -5.77 -4.16
N VAL A 30 -4.90 -4.87 -3.98
CA VAL A 30 -3.48 -5.20 -3.79
C VAL A 30 -3.13 -4.99 -2.32
N PHE A 31 -2.53 -6.01 -1.70
CA PHE A 31 -1.99 -5.92 -0.35
C PHE A 31 -0.46 -5.87 -0.41
N SER A 32 0.14 -4.83 0.13
CA SER A 32 1.57 -4.61 0.00
C SER A 32 2.23 -3.99 1.22
N TRP A 33 3.51 -4.27 1.37
CA TRP A 33 4.33 -3.69 2.42
C TRP A 33 5.81 -3.58 2.03
N ILE A 34 6.50 -2.69 2.73
CA ILE A 34 7.95 -2.52 2.64
C ILE A 34 8.51 -2.69 4.04
N GLU A 35 9.36 -3.69 4.20
CA GLU A 35 10.12 -3.91 5.43
C GLU A 35 11.28 -2.94 5.52
N TYR A 36 11.46 -2.40 6.72
CA TYR A 36 12.57 -1.53 7.06
C TYR A 36 13.18 -1.99 8.38
N PRO A 37 14.51 -1.87 8.55
CA PRO A 37 15.18 -2.28 9.78
C PRO A 37 14.85 -1.38 10.99
N SER A 38 14.35 -0.16 10.74
CA SER A 38 13.88 0.74 11.79
C SER A 38 12.92 1.80 11.24
N LYS A 39 12.15 2.41 12.15
CA LYS A 39 11.31 3.58 11.81
C LYS A 39 12.15 4.74 11.25
N GLN A 40 13.35 4.95 11.75
CA GLN A 40 14.23 6.01 11.27
C GLN A 40 14.63 5.78 9.81
N VAL A 41 15.03 4.56 9.45
CA VAL A 41 15.37 4.22 8.06
C VAL A 41 14.15 4.34 7.15
N ARG A 42 12.96 3.92 7.60
CA ARG A 42 11.69 4.15 6.89
C ARG A 42 11.45 5.63 6.62
N ASP A 43 11.65 6.49 7.62
CA ASP A 43 11.41 7.93 7.49
C ASP A 43 12.36 8.59 6.50
N GLU A 44 13.64 8.23 6.56
CA GLU A 44 14.63 8.72 5.61
C GLU A 44 14.33 8.23 4.19
N ALA A 45 13.94 6.96 4.02
CA ALA A 45 13.55 6.39 2.74
C ALA A 45 12.32 7.09 2.14
N ASN A 46 11.26 7.27 2.93
CA ASN A 46 10.05 7.97 2.51
C ASN A 46 10.32 9.43 2.16
N GLY A 47 11.19 10.11 2.93
CA GLY A 47 11.63 11.47 2.64
C GLY A 47 12.31 11.56 1.27
N LYS A 48 13.27 10.66 1.01
CA LYS A 48 13.97 10.58 -0.28
C LYS A 48 12.99 10.30 -1.43
N MET A 49 12.10 9.32 -1.25
CA MET A 49 11.11 8.92 -2.27
C MET A 49 10.22 10.10 -2.70
N ARG A 50 9.74 10.91 -1.75
CA ARG A 50 8.92 12.08 -2.06
C ARG A 50 9.65 13.17 -2.82
N SER A 51 10.96 13.30 -2.61
CA SER A 51 11.81 14.28 -3.31
C SER A 51 12.42 13.74 -4.60
N ASP A 52 12.23 12.46 -4.91
CA ASP A 52 12.88 11.81 -6.04
C ASP A 52 12.17 12.17 -7.36
N PRO A 53 12.86 12.78 -8.34
CA PRO A 53 12.26 13.13 -9.63
C PRO A 53 11.64 11.92 -10.35
N ARG A 54 12.20 10.72 -10.17
CA ARG A 54 11.69 9.48 -10.78
C ARG A 54 10.28 9.14 -10.30
N MET A 55 9.94 9.54 -9.08
CA MET A 55 8.60 9.31 -8.52
C MET A 55 7.59 10.34 -8.98
N GLN A 56 8.03 11.56 -9.32
CA GLN A 56 7.13 12.56 -9.91
C GLN A 56 6.70 12.16 -11.32
N GLU A 57 7.61 11.57 -12.09
CA GLU A 57 7.30 11.02 -13.41
C GLU A 57 6.30 9.85 -13.29
N PHE A 58 6.50 8.96 -12.32
CA PHE A 58 5.63 7.81 -12.08
C PHE A 58 4.21 8.18 -11.58
N GLY A 59 4.06 9.30 -10.87
CA GLY A 59 2.78 9.74 -10.31
C GLY A 59 1.68 10.00 -11.35
N ASN A 60 2.07 10.37 -12.58
CA ASN A 60 1.14 10.60 -13.70
C ASN A 60 0.66 9.30 -14.37
N GLU A 61 1.32 8.18 -14.09
CA GLU A 61 1.06 6.88 -14.71
C GLU A 61 0.54 5.84 -13.71
N MET A 62 0.13 6.27 -12.51
CA MET A 62 -0.34 5.34 -11.48
C MET A 62 -1.53 4.52 -12.02
N PRO A 63 -1.43 3.18 -12.08
CA PRO A 63 -2.47 2.32 -12.64
C PRO A 63 -3.62 2.07 -11.65
N PHE A 64 -3.75 2.90 -10.61
CA PHE A 64 -4.77 2.81 -9.56
C PHE A 64 -5.09 4.21 -9.02
N ASP A 65 -6.23 4.34 -8.34
CA ASP A 65 -6.65 5.60 -7.73
C ASP A 65 -5.95 5.82 -6.37
N GLY A 66 -4.92 6.68 -6.37
CA GLY A 66 -4.16 7.03 -5.18
C GLY A 66 -4.98 7.70 -4.06
N ALA A 67 -6.15 8.26 -4.34
CA ALA A 67 -7.00 8.88 -3.32
C ALA A 67 -7.70 7.84 -2.41
N ARG A 68 -7.80 6.59 -2.88
CA ARG A 68 -8.40 5.47 -2.14
C ARG A 68 -7.36 4.56 -1.48
N MET A 69 -6.07 4.79 -1.76
CA MET A 69 -4.98 4.06 -1.12
C MET A 69 -4.95 4.34 0.38
N ILE A 70 -4.95 3.26 1.17
CA ILE A 70 -4.71 3.31 2.62
C ILE A 70 -3.23 3.03 2.89
N PHE A 71 -2.62 3.82 3.77
CA PHE A 71 -1.20 3.68 4.10
C PHE A 71 -0.98 3.86 5.61
N GLY A 72 -0.09 3.06 6.18
CA GLY A 72 0.29 3.12 7.58
C GLY A 72 1.68 2.54 7.82
N GLY A 73 2.30 2.93 8.93
CA GLY A 73 3.54 2.34 9.41
C GLY A 73 3.28 1.55 10.69
N PHE A 74 3.77 0.31 10.74
CA PHE A 74 3.57 -0.60 11.86
C PHE A 74 4.92 -1.04 12.41
N SER A 75 4.98 -1.27 13.73
CA SER A 75 6.13 -1.91 14.38
C SER A 75 5.90 -3.41 14.41
N THR A 76 6.91 -4.18 14.01
CA THR A 76 6.87 -5.64 14.08
C THR A 76 6.74 -6.09 15.53
N LEU A 77 5.68 -6.81 15.84
CA LEU A 77 5.44 -7.41 17.16
C LEU A 77 5.98 -8.85 17.23
N LEU A 78 5.90 -9.58 16.12
CA LEU A 78 6.33 -10.97 15.95
C LEU A 78 6.89 -11.14 14.53
N ASP A 79 8.00 -11.85 14.42
CA ASP A 79 8.68 -12.23 13.17
C ASP A 79 9.37 -13.57 13.43
N GLU A 80 8.91 -14.64 12.77
CA GLU A 80 9.35 -16.03 12.99
C GLU A 80 9.91 -16.66 11.71
#